data_AF-A0A962Z400-F1
#
_entry.id   AF-A0A962Z400-F1
#
_cell.length_a   1.000
_cell.length_b   1.000
_cell.length_c   1.000
_cell.angle_alpha   90.00
_cell.angle_beta   90.00
_cell.angle_gamma   90.00
#
_symmetry.space_group_name_H-M   'P 1'
#
loop_
_entity.id
_entity.type
_entity.pdbx_description
1 polymer ?
#
loop_
_entity_poly.entity_id
_entity_poly.type
_entity_poly.pdbx_seq_one_letter_code
_entity_poly.pdbx_strand_id
1 'polypeptide(L)'
;DKERRSVNSDIRNAYRGVISTMSRVNALKAATVSSRSALESTQAGYEVGTRTLVDVLAAQTQMFDATRNYLSSRYDYIKNGLLLKQRASILSREDLARVNAWLQK
;
A
#
# COMPACT_ATOMS: atom_id res chain seq x y z
N ASP A 1 -5.20 -35.61 10.45
CA ASP A 1 -4.68 -35.18 9.12
C ASP A 1 -5.41 -34.03 8.44
N LYS A 2 -6.75 -34.05 8.34
CA LYS A 2 -7.52 -32.96 7.70
C LYS A 2 -7.25 -31.58 8.33
N GLU A 3 -7.27 -31.50 9.66
CA GLU A 3 -7.01 -30.25 10.40
C GLU A 3 -5.58 -29.74 10.22
N ARG A 4 -4.57 -30.60 10.36
CA ARG A 4 -3.16 -30.23 10.10
C ARG A 4 -2.95 -29.70 8.68
N ARG A 5 -3.57 -30.32 7.67
CA ARG A 5 -3.50 -29.84 6.28
C ARG A 5 -4.21 -28.49 6.11
N SER A 6 -5.36 -28.31 6.77
CA SER A 6 -6.09 -27.03 6.77
C SER A 6 -5.23 -25.90 7.33
N VAL A 7 -4.64 -26.11 8.52
CA VAL A 7 -3.76 -25.12 9.17
C VAL A 7 -2.56 -24.77 8.30
N ASN A 8 -1.91 -25.77 7.69
CA ASN A 8 -0.79 -25.53 6.78
C ASN A 8 -1.20 -24.74 5.53
N SER A 9 -2.39 -25.01 4.98
CA SER A 9 -2.95 -24.27 3.85
C SER A 9 -3.23 -22.80 4.23
N ASP A 10 -3.83 -22.58 5.40
CA ASP A 10 -4.18 -21.24 5.90
C ASP A 10 -2.94 -20.38 6.13
N ILE A 11 -1.87 -20.95 6.72
CA ILE A 11 -0.59 -20.26 6.91
C ILE A 11 0.04 -19.89 5.57
N ARG A 12 0.05 -20.81 4.60
CA ARG A 12 0.59 -20.54 3.25
C ARG A 12 -0.20 -19.44 2.54
N ASN A 13 -1.52 -19.45 2.66
CA ASN A 13 -2.38 -18.42 2.08
C ASN A 13 -2.14 -17.06 2.73
N ALA A 14 -2.03 -17.00 4.06
CA ALA A 14 -1.70 -15.77 4.77
C ALA A 14 -0.32 -15.23 4.37
N TYR A 15 0.69 -16.10 4.22
CA TYR A 15 2.03 -15.71 3.76
C TYR A 15 2.02 -15.15 2.34
N ARG A 16 1.29 -15.79 1.42
CA ARG A 16 1.08 -15.27 0.05
C ARG A 16 0.36 -13.93 0.07
N GLY A 17 -0.60 -13.73 0.97
CA GLY A 17 -1.27 -12.44 1.19
C GLY A 17 -0.29 -11.33 1.59
N VAL A 18 0.65 -11.62 2.49
CA VAL A 18 1.72 -10.68 2.88
C VAL A 18 2.61 -10.33 1.68
N ILE A 19 3.07 -11.32 0.90
CA ILE A 19 3.89 -11.06 -0.30
C ILE A 19 3.12 -10.21 -1.30
N SER A 20 1.86 -10.56 -1.57
CA SER A 20 1.02 -9.82 -2.53
C SER A 20 0.81 -8.36 -2.11
N THR A 21 0.51 -8.12 -0.83
CA THR A 21 0.34 -6.77 -0.30
C THR A 21 1.65 -5.99 -0.27
N MET A 22 2.79 -6.62 0.02
CA MET A 22 4.11 -6.00 -0.09
C MET A 22 4.41 -5.55 -1.52
N SER A 23 4.17 -6.41 -2.52
CA SER A 23 4.33 -6.05 -3.94
C SER A 23 3.39 -4.91 -4.34
N ARG A 24 2.14 -4.90 -3.84
CA ARG A 24 1.19 -3.82 -4.07
C ARG A 24 1.66 -2.49 -3.48
N VAL A 25 2.21 -2.48 -2.27
CA VAL A 25 2.80 -1.28 -1.65
C VAL A 25 3.92 -0.72 -2.52
N ASN A 26 4.82 -1.58 -3.01
CA ASN A 26 5.93 -1.15 -3.87
C ASN A 26 5.45 -0.59 -5.22
N ALA A 27 4.47 -1.24 -5.85
CA ALA A 27 3.87 -0.76 -7.09
C ALA A 27 3.19 0.60 -6.92
N LEU A 28 2.42 0.79 -5.85
CA LEU A 28 1.73 2.06 -5.58
C LEU A 28 2.69 3.18 -5.16
N LYS A 29 3.81 2.84 -4.52
CA LYS A 29 4.90 3.79 -4.27
C LYS A 29 5.46 4.31 -5.59
N ALA A 30 5.76 3.42 -6.54
CA ALA A 30 6.24 3.80 -7.86
C ALA A 30 5.20 4.62 -8.63
N ALA A 31 3.92 4.24 -8.57
CA ALA A 31 2.82 4.99 -9.16
C ALA A 31 2.71 6.41 -8.59
N THR A 32 2.92 6.59 -7.29
CA THR A 32 2.92 7.91 -6.64
C THR A 32 4.05 8.80 -7.20
N VAL A 33 5.26 8.25 -7.33
CA VAL A 33 6.40 8.98 -7.93
C VAL A 33 6.11 9.36 -9.38
N SER A 34 5.58 8.43 -10.17
CA SER A 34 5.20 8.68 -11.56
C SER A 34 4.12 9.76 -11.68
N SER A 35 3.06 9.71 -10.86
CA SER A 35 2.01 10.72 -10.86
C SER A 35 2.50 12.11 -10.45
N ARG A 36 3.50 12.19 -9.58
CA ARG A 36 4.14 13.46 -9.21
C ARG A 36 4.92 14.04 -10.39
N SER A 37 5.73 13.22 -11.05
CA SER A 37 6.47 13.66 -12.25
C SER A 37 5.52 14.11 -13.37
N ALA A 38 4.40 13.42 -13.55
CA ALA A 38 3.36 13.82 -14.51
C ALA A 38 2.72 15.17 -14.15
N LEU A 39 2.46 15.41 -12.86
CA LEU A 39 1.99 16.71 -12.38
C LEU A 39 3.01 17.82 -12.65
N GLU A 40 4.28 17.61 -12.30
CA GLU A 40 5.37 18.58 -12.53
C GLU A 40 5.50 18.91 -14.03
N SER A 41 5.45 17.90 -14.90
CA SER A 41 5.48 18.11 -16.36
C SER A 41 4.25 18.88 -16.86
N THR A 42 3.07 18.61 -16.31
CA THR A 42 1.83 19.31 -16.68
C THR A 42 1.85 20.77 -16.21
N GLN A 43 2.41 21.03 -15.03
CA GLN A 43 2.62 22.39 -14.51
C GLN A 43 3.59 23.18 -15.38
N ALA A 44 4.73 22.61 -15.74
CA ALA A 44 5.67 23.24 -16.67
C ALA A 44 5.01 23.51 -18.04
N GLY A 45 4.21 22.55 -18.54
CA GLY A 45 3.44 22.71 -19.76
C GLY A 45 2.42 23.85 -19.69
N TYR A 46 1.80 24.06 -18.53
CA TYR A 46 0.87 25.15 -18.29
C TYR A 46 1.58 26.51 -18.24
N GLU A 47 2.76 26.58 -17.62
CA GLU A 47 3.59 27.81 -17.56
C GLU A 47 4.02 28.30 -18.95
N VAL A 48 4.29 27.36 -19.88
CA VAL A 48 4.64 27.69 -21.27
C VAL A 48 3.43 27.69 -22.23
N GLY A 49 2.21 27.54 -21.71
CA GLY A 49 0.96 27.63 -22.48
C GLY A 49 0.62 26.41 -23.36
N THR A 50 1.34 25.30 -23.21
CA THR A 50 1.08 24.03 -23.94
C THR A 50 0.06 23.12 -23.25
N ARG A 51 -0.29 23.42 -22.00
CA ARG A 51 -1.33 22.73 -21.20
C ARG A 51 -2.28 23.74 -20.57
N THR A 52 -3.45 23.27 -20.19
CA THR A 52 -4.50 24.08 -19.56
C THR A 52 -4.51 23.90 -18.04
N LEU A 53 -5.15 24.82 -17.32
CA LEU A 53 -5.37 24.68 -15.87
C LEU A 53 -6.16 23.41 -15.52
N VAL A 54 -7.09 22.99 -16.39
CA VAL A 54 -7.87 21.76 -16.21
C VAL A 54 -6.96 20.53 -16.25
N ASP A 55 -5.94 20.51 -17.13
CA ASP A 55 -4.94 19.43 -17.15
C ASP A 55 -4.15 19.35 -15.83
N VAL A 56 -3.77 20.51 -15.27
CA VAL A 56 -3.06 20.58 -13.98
C VAL A 56 -3.95 20.02 -12.87
N LEU A 57 -5.22 20.41 -12.79
CA LEU A 57 -6.16 19.92 -11.79
C LEU A 57 -6.41 18.40 -11.91
N ALA A 58 -6.49 17.88 -13.14
CA ALA A 58 -6.60 16.45 -13.38
C ALA A 58 -5.34 15.69 -12.90
N ALA A 59 -4.15 16.19 -13.23
CA ALA A 59 -2.88 15.59 -12.80
C ALA A 59 -2.71 15.64 -11.27
N GLN A 60 -3.13 16.73 -10.62
CA GLN A 60 -3.13 16.82 -9.16
C GLN A 60 -4.07 15.77 -8.54
N THR A 61 -5.29 15.64 -9.06
CA THR A 61 -6.26 14.64 -8.57
C THR A 61 -5.68 13.23 -8.67
N GLN A 62 -5.07 12.89 -9.81
CA GLN A 62 -4.43 11.59 -10.01
C GLN A 62 -3.27 11.35 -9.04
N MET A 63 -2.46 12.37 -8.74
CA MET A 63 -1.37 12.28 -7.76
C MET A 63 -1.88 12.05 -6.33
N PHE A 64 -2.97 12.71 -5.94
CA PHE A 64 -3.62 12.48 -4.67
C PHE A 64 -4.24 11.09 -4.56
N ASP A 65 -4.89 10.60 -5.61
CA ASP A 65 -5.45 9.24 -5.65
C ASP A 65 -4.36 8.16 -5.55
N ALA A 66 -3.26 8.33 -6.29
CA ALA A 66 -2.10 7.44 -6.20
C ALA A 66 -1.51 7.42 -4.78
N THR A 67 -1.37 8.60 -4.16
CA THR A 67 -0.88 8.73 -2.78
C THR A 67 -1.82 8.07 -1.79
N ARG A 68 -3.14 8.30 -1.90
CA ARG A 68 -4.16 7.70 -1.04
C ARG A 68 -4.14 6.18 -1.14
N ASN A 69 -4.07 5.64 -2.36
CA ASN A 69 -3.98 4.21 -2.60
C ASN A 69 -2.71 3.61 -1.99
N TYR A 70 -1.55 4.26 -2.16
CA TYR A 70 -0.31 3.86 -1.53
C TYR A 70 -0.44 3.78 0.00
N LEU A 71 -0.99 4.82 0.62
CA LEU A 71 -1.21 4.84 2.07
C LEU A 71 -2.15 3.71 2.51
N SER A 72 -3.28 3.52 1.83
CA SER A 72 -4.22 2.41 2.11
C SER A 72 -3.52 1.05 2.04
N SER A 73 -2.68 0.83 1.03
CA SER A 73 -1.99 -0.46 0.86
C SER A 73 -0.98 -0.76 1.98
N ARG A 74 -0.42 0.26 2.63
CA ARG A 74 0.46 0.08 3.80
C ARG A 74 -0.31 -0.48 4.99
N TYR A 75 -1.55 -0.03 5.19
CA TYR A 75 -2.44 -0.58 6.22
C TYR A 75 -2.81 -2.04 5.91
N ASP A 76 -3.11 -2.35 4.65
CA ASP A 76 -3.40 -3.73 4.24
C ASP A 76 -2.21 -4.67 4.47
N TYR A 77 -0.99 -4.22 4.18
CA TYR A 77 0.23 -4.98 4.46
C TYR A 77 0.39 -5.28 5.96
N ILE A 78 0.21 -4.27 6.82
CA ILE A 78 0.26 -4.44 8.28
C ILE A 78 -0.78 -5.45 8.75
N LYS A 79 -2.02 -5.33 8.29
CA LYS A 79 -3.13 -6.23 8.63
C LYS A 79 -2.83 -7.68 8.20
N ASN A 80 -2.32 -7.88 6.98
CA ASN A 80 -1.95 -9.21 6.50
C ASN A 80 -0.78 -9.81 7.31
N GLY A 81 0.18 -8.98 7.73
CA GLY A 81 1.27 -9.42 8.61
C GLY A 81 0.77 -9.90 9.97
N LEU A 82 -0.18 -9.19 10.58
CA LEU A 82 -0.82 -9.62 11.83
C LEU A 82 -1.65 -10.90 11.65
N LEU A 83 -2.38 -11.01 10.54
CA LEU A 83 -3.15 -12.21 10.21
C LEU A 83 -2.24 -13.44 10.06
N LEU A 84 -1.09 -13.30 9.39
CA LEU A 84 -0.11 -14.38 9.30
C LEU A 84 0.36 -14.84 10.68
N LYS A 85 0.72 -13.90 11.56
CA LYS A 85 1.12 -14.22 12.95
C LYS A 85 0.01 -14.89 13.74
N GLN A 86 -1.24 -14.46 13.55
CA GLN A 86 -2.42 -15.07 14.17
C GLN A 86 -2.61 -16.52 13.71
N ARG A 87 -2.56 -16.77 12.39
CA ARG A 87 -2.71 -18.13 11.83
C ARG A 87 -1.58 -19.07 12.21
N ALA A 88 -0.37 -18.53 12.37
CA ALA A 88 0.78 -19.27 12.89
C ALA A 88 0.79 -19.42 14.42
N SER A 89 -0.22 -18.89 15.14
CA SER A 89 -0.32 -18.90 16.61
C SER A 89 0.87 -18.25 17.33
N ILE A 90 1.57 -17.31 16.67
CA ILE A 90 2.71 -16.57 17.23
C ILE A 90 2.39 -15.09 17.47
N LEU A 91 1.13 -14.68 17.29
CA LEU A 91 0.71 -13.31 17.52
C LEU A 91 0.81 -12.96 19.00
N SER A 92 1.60 -11.95 19.33
CA SER A 92 1.83 -11.49 20.69
C SER A 92 1.29 -10.06 20.92
N ARG A 93 1.13 -9.68 22.19
CA ARG A 93 0.82 -8.29 22.57
C ARG A 93 1.89 -7.30 22.11
N GLU A 94 3.15 -7.73 22.07
CA GLU A 94 4.27 -6.91 21.59
C GLU A 94 4.11 -6.57 20.11
N ASP A 95 3.61 -7.50 19.29
CA ASP A 95 3.32 -7.25 17.88
C ASP A 95 2.29 -6.14 17.68
N LEU A 96 1.23 -6.14 18.50
CA LEU A 96 0.20 -5.11 18.48
C LEU A 96 0.73 -3.77 18.96
N ALA A 97 1.56 -3.75 20.00
CA ALA A 97 2.21 -2.54 20.49
C ALA A 97 3.14 -1.92 19.43
N ARG A 98 3.92 -2.74 18.71
CA ARG A 98 4.78 -2.28 17.61
C ARG A 98 3.97 -1.66 16.48
N VAL A 99 2.88 -2.31 16.07
CA VAL A 99 1.99 -1.76 15.03
C VAL A 99 1.36 -0.45 15.49
N ASN A 100 0.88 -0.37 16.73
CA ASN A 100 0.31 0.86 17.28
C ASN A 100 1.32 2.02 17.27
N ALA A 101 2.58 1.76 17.60
CA ALA A 101 3.64 2.76 17.54
C ALA A 101 3.92 3.28 16.11
N TRP A 102 3.68 2.47 15.08
CA TRP A 102 3.79 2.90 13.68
C TRP A 102 2.63 3.78 13.21
N LEU A 103 1.48 3.72 13.89
CA LEU A 103 0.26 4.46 13.54
C LEU A 103 0.09 5.79 14.30
N GLN A 104 0.81 5.95 15.42
CA GLN A 104 0.77 7.17 16.24
C GLN A 104 1.78 8.24 15.79
N LYS A 105 2.59 7.96 14.78
CA LYS A 105 3.51 8.92 14.13
C LYS A 105 2.97 9.33 12.77
#